data_AF-A0A538PWF4-F1
#
_entry.id   AF-A0A538PWF4-F1
#
_cell.length_a   1.000
_cell.length_b   1.000
_cell.length_c   1.000
_cell.angle_alpha   90.00
_cell.angle_beta   90.00
_cell.angle_gamma   90.00
#
_symmetry.space_group_name_H-M   'P 1'
#
loop_
_entity.id
_entity.type
_entity.pdbx_description
1 polymer ?
#
loop_
_entity_poly.entity_id
_entity_poly.type
_entity_poly.pdbx_seq_one_letter_code
_entity_poly.pdbx_strand_id
1 'polypeptide(L)'
;MFIAPEAPHAKWEPVAWPSLAELVHTVADSVDVAMPARRLVAVGHSGAYRTLALWLTNPALDTVVLLDALYVEYGLLPWMRASRQHRLVNIVYETGRFSDYLHRRLPGTRRVDGLPANHLPDARILYVRTDVGHWQLVTDGVALPLALRAIEVPPVASARLDLPLGLPPRDPPPVDDALAGPPSAAQITEPAY
;
A
#
# COMPACT_ATOMS: atom_id res chain seq x y z
N MET A 1 7.87 11.64 -5.83
CA MET A 1 8.66 10.42 -6.12
C MET A 1 8.19 9.33 -5.19
N PHE A 2 7.93 8.14 -5.74
CA PHE A 2 7.58 6.95 -4.96
C PHE A 2 8.74 5.97 -5.02
N ILE A 3 9.10 5.37 -3.89
CA ILE A 3 10.16 4.36 -3.79
C ILE A 3 9.59 3.17 -3.04
N ALA A 4 9.62 2.00 -3.66
CA ALA A 4 9.25 0.74 -3.02
C ALA A 4 10.50 -0.12 -2.83
N PRO A 5 11.16 -0.09 -1.65
CA PRO A 5 12.31 -0.93 -1.42
C PRO A 5 11.90 -2.40 -1.35
N GLU A 6 12.69 -3.25 -1.98
CA GLU A 6 12.60 -4.69 -1.80
C GLU A 6 12.97 -5.08 -0.37
N ALA A 7 12.27 -6.08 0.16
CA ALA A 7 12.60 -6.68 1.45
C ALA A 7 13.85 -7.57 1.30
N PRO A 8 14.78 -7.59 2.27
CA PRO A 8 15.84 -8.59 2.27
C PRO A 8 15.24 -10.00 2.29
N HIS A 9 15.82 -10.94 1.55
CA HIS A 9 15.28 -12.31 1.44
C HIS A 9 15.39 -13.07 2.75
N ALA A 10 16.41 -12.77 3.56
CA ALA A 10 16.61 -13.39 4.86
C ALA A 10 16.79 -12.37 5.98
N LYS A 11 16.45 -12.78 7.22
CA LYS A 11 16.50 -11.89 8.39
C LYS A 11 17.91 -11.36 8.72
N TRP A 12 18.95 -12.06 8.27
CA TRP A 12 20.35 -11.72 8.50
C TRP A 12 21.00 -11.02 7.32
N GLU A 13 20.34 -11.02 6.17
CA GLU A 13 20.84 -10.35 4.99
C GLU A 13 20.82 -8.84 5.22
N PRO A 14 21.88 -8.12 4.79
CA PRO A 14 21.86 -6.66 4.80
C PRO A 14 20.76 -6.12 3.88
N VAL A 15 20.30 -4.90 4.15
CA VAL A 15 19.44 -4.19 3.18
C VAL A 15 20.31 -3.67 2.04
N ALA A 16 19.78 -3.67 0.81
CA ALA A 16 20.53 -3.20 -0.37
C ALA A 16 20.85 -1.70 -0.32
N TRP A 17 19.92 -0.89 0.19
CA TRP A 17 20.02 0.57 0.22
C TRP A 17 19.83 1.10 1.65
N PRO A 18 20.86 1.10 2.49
CA PRO A 18 20.75 1.61 3.86
C PRO A 18 20.53 3.13 3.91
N SER A 19 21.06 3.87 2.92
CA SER A 19 20.93 5.33 2.81
C SER A 19 19.95 5.71 1.70
N LEU A 20 18.84 6.34 2.08
CA LEU A 20 17.89 6.90 1.11
C LEU A 20 18.51 8.03 0.28
N ALA A 21 19.43 8.82 0.85
CA ALA A 21 20.06 9.91 0.13
C ALA A 21 20.96 9.39 -1.00
N GLU A 22 21.74 8.35 -0.73
CA GLU A 22 22.60 7.71 -1.73
C GLU A 22 21.78 7.05 -2.83
N LEU A 23 20.68 6.37 -2.48
CA LEU A 23 19.75 5.82 -3.47
C LEU A 23 19.22 6.91 -4.40
N VAL A 24 18.68 8.00 -3.84
CA VAL A 24 18.10 9.09 -4.63
C VAL A 24 19.16 9.75 -5.52
N HIS A 25 20.37 9.97 -5.02
CA HIS A 25 21.47 10.52 -5.81
C HIS A 25 21.87 9.58 -6.96
N THR A 26 22.01 8.27 -6.69
CA THR A 26 22.34 7.27 -7.70
C THR A 26 21.29 7.22 -8.81
N VAL A 27 20.02 7.26 -8.45
CA VAL A 27 18.91 7.29 -9.43
C VAL A 27 18.96 8.59 -10.24
N ALA A 28 19.17 9.74 -9.59
CA ALA A 28 19.24 11.04 -10.26
C ALA A 28 20.35 11.09 -11.31
N ASP A 29 21.51 10.49 -11.01
CA ASP A 29 22.65 10.44 -11.93
C ASP A 29 22.43 9.48 -13.11
N SER A 30 21.43 8.60 -13.01
CA SER A 30 21.17 7.52 -13.98
C SER A 30 19.97 7.79 -14.89
N VAL A 31 19.26 8.89 -14.71
CA VAL A 31 18.03 9.20 -15.47
C VAL A 31 18.11 10.58 -16.12
N ASP A 32 17.61 10.69 -17.36
CA ASP A 32 17.55 11.96 -18.11
C ASP A 32 16.22 12.70 -17.86
N VAL A 33 15.69 12.59 -16.65
CA VAL A 33 14.45 13.28 -16.24
C VAL A 33 14.68 14.05 -14.95
N ALA A 34 14.09 15.24 -14.87
CA ALA A 34 14.17 16.05 -13.66
C ALA A 34 13.56 15.29 -12.46
N MET A 35 14.35 15.12 -11.40
CA MET A 35 13.89 14.40 -10.21
C MET A 35 12.79 15.17 -9.47
N PRO A 36 11.69 14.51 -9.05
CA PRO A 36 10.63 15.17 -8.30
C PRO A 36 11.12 15.73 -6.96
N ALA A 37 11.07 17.05 -6.77
CA ALA A 37 11.68 17.72 -5.61
C ALA A 37 10.77 17.89 -4.37
N ARG A 38 9.44 17.63 -4.48
CA ARG A 38 8.48 18.04 -3.43
C ARG A 38 8.09 16.99 -2.41
N ARG A 39 7.82 15.76 -2.83
CA ARG A 39 7.37 14.68 -1.93
C ARG A 39 8.12 13.40 -2.25
N LEU A 40 8.82 12.88 -1.25
CA LEU A 40 9.39 11.55 -1.27
C LEU A 40 8.50 10.63 -0.44
N VAL A 41 7.96 9.62 -1.11
CA VAL A 41 7.05 8.63 -0.55
C VAL A 41 7.76 7.28 -0.56
N ALA A 42 7.89 6.65 0.59
CA ALA A 42 8.42 5.30 0.68
C ALA A 42 7.30 4.29 0.96
N VAL A 43 7.27 3.18 0.22
CA VAL A 43 6.23 2.16 0.29
C VAL A 43 6.85 0.81 0.60
N GLY A 44 6.64 0.29 1.81
CA GLY A 44 7.20 -0.99 2.24
C GLY A 44 6.12 -2.05 2.44
N HIS A 45 6.38 -3.26 1.96
CA HIS A 45 5.62 -4.46 2.27
C HIS A 45 6.47 -5.44 3.07
N SER A 46 5.86 -6.15 4.02
CA SER A 46 6.52 -7.23 4.76
C SER A 46 7.88 -6.80 5.33
N GLY A 47 8.97 -7.52 5.02
CA GLY A 47 10.33 -7.26 5.48
C GLY A 47 10.96 -5.93 5.03
N ALA A 48 10.34 -5.19 4.11
CA ALA A 48 10.84 -3.88 3.65
C ALA A 48 10.93 -2.83 4.77
N TYR A 49 10.23 -3.07 5.89
CA TYR A 49 10.32 -2.24 7.09
C TYR A 49 11.76 -2.06 7.58
N ARG A 50 12.63 -3.06 7.36
CA ARG A 50 14.04 -3.01 7.77
C ARG A 50 14.79 -1.89 7.05
N THR A 51 14.52 -1.73 5.76
CA THR A 51 15.05 -0.65 4.94
C THR A 51 14.42 0.69 5.34
N LEU A 52 13.10 0.72 5.48
CA LEU A 52 12.37 1.94 5.86
C LEU A 52 12.82 2.50 7.21
N ALA A 53 13.11 1.65 8.20
CA ALA A 53 13.59 2.05 9.51
C ALA A 53 14.85 2.92 9.44
N LEU A 54 15.77 2.59 8.52
CA LEU A 54 16.99 3.37 8.31
C LEU A 54 16.68 4.71 7.63
N TRP A 55 15.71 4.71 6.72
CA TRP A 55 15.33 5.89 5.94
C TRP A 55 14.56 6.94 6.74
N LEU A 56 13.99 6.60 7.90
CA LEU A 56 13.26 7.56 8.76
C LEU A 56 14.13 8.74 9.23
N THR A 57 15.46 8.59 9.22
CA THR A 57 16.38 9.69 9.57
C THR A 57 16.58 10.70 8.44
N ASN A 58 16.15 10.37 7.22
CA ASN A 58 16.31 11.25 6.07
C ASN A 58 15.26 12.38 6.10
N PRO A 59 15.68 13.65 6.12
CA PRO A 59 14.75 14.79 6.24
C PRO A 59 13.87 15.00 4.99
N ALA A 60 14.22 14.41 3.85
CA ALA A 60 13.42 14.49 2.63
C ALA A 60 12.25 13.50 2.61
N LEU A 61 12.26 12.46 3.47
CA LEU A 61 11.19 11.48 3.55
C LEU A 61 9.94 12.11 4.17
N ASP A 62 8.90 12.30 3.34
CA ASP A 62 7.66 12.99 3.70
C ASP A 62 6.55 12.02 4.11
N THR A 63 6.42 10.92 3.38
CA THR A 63 5.32 9.97 3.54
C THR A 63 5.84 8.54 3.62
N VAL A 64 5.33 7.78 4.59
CA VAL A 64 5.55 6.33 4.69
C VAL A 64 4.24 5.59 4.48
N VAL A 65 4.27 4.60 3.59
CA VAL A 65 3.19 3.63 3.37
C VAL A 65 3.67 2.27 3.82
N LEU A 66 2.93 1.65 4.73
CA LEU A 66 3.19 0.30 5.21
C LEU A 66 2.05 -0.61 4.74
N LEU A 67 2.42 -1.64 3.98
CA LEU A 67 1.54 -2.72 3.55
C LEU A 67 1.91 -3.95 4.38
N ASP A 68 1.21 -4.13 5.49
CA ASP A 68 1.44 -5.19 6.46
C ASP A 68 2.92 -5.37 6.84
N ALA A 69 3.57 -4.24 7.13
CA ALA A 69 5.02 -4.16 7.30
C ALA A 69 5.46 -3.69 8.69
N LEU A 70 4.54 -3.44 9.64
CA LEU A 70 4.95 -2.91 10.95
C LEU A 70 5.23 -4.04 11.96
N TYR A 71 6.45 -4.58 11.98
CA TYR A 71 6.83 -5.66 12.90
C TYR A 71 7.32 -5.18 14.28
N VAL A 72 7.72 -3.91 14.42
CA VAL A 72 7.87 -3.19 15.71
C VAL A 72 7.97 -1.68 15.41
N GLU A 73 7.89 -0.87 16.46
CA GLU A 73 7.94 0.59 16.41
C GLU A 73 9.38 1.10 16.18
N TYR A 74 9.94 0.87 14.98
CA TYR A 74 11.32 1.20 14.61
C TYR A 74 11.60 2.71 14.42
N GLY A 75 11.23 3.55 15.38
CA GLY A 75 11.42 5.00 15.28
C GLY A 75 10.35 5.72 14.44
N LEU A 76 9.29 5.01 14.06
CA LEU A 76 8.17 5.59 13.32
C LEU A 76 7.38 6.58 14.19
N LEU A 77 7.24 6.32 15.49
CA LEU A 77 6.62 7.23 16.45
C LEU A 77 7.41 8.54 16.61
N PRO A 78 8.73 8.53 16.91
CA PRO A 78 9.51 9.76 16.94
C PRO A 78 9.54 10.45 15.57
N TRP A 79 9.64 9.72 14.46
CA TRP A 79 9.53 10.31 13.11
C TRP A 79 8.20 11.04 12.91
N MET A 80 7.07 10.40 13.21
CA MET A 80 5.74 11.02 13.12
C MET A 80 5.56 12.23 14.06
N ARG A 81 6.30 12.29 15.16
CA ARG A 81 6.26 13.42 16.10
C ARG A 81 7.18 14.57 15.69
N ALA A 82 8.24 14.28 14.94
CA ALA A 82 9.22 15.27 14.50
C ALA A 82 8.63 16.33 13.55
N SER A 83 7.60 15.98 12.77
CA SER A 83 6.99 16.92 11.83
C SER A 83 5.48 16.68 11.66
N ARG A 84 4.71 17.77 11.64
CA ARG A 84 3.28 17.74 11.27
C ARG A 84 3.04 17.52 9.77
N GLN A 85 4.07 17.67 8.95
CA GLN A 85 3.99 17.38 7.51
C GLN A 85 4.10 15.88 7.22
N HIS A 86 4.77 15.12 8.10
CA HIS A 86 4.90 13.68 7.92
C HIS A 86 3.54 13.00 7.88
N ARG A 87 3.39 12.11 6.90
CA ARG A 87 2.17 11.34 6.64
C ARG A 87 2.46 9.84 6.76
N LEU A 88 1.51 9.12 7.34
CA LEU A 88 1.58 7.66 7.50
C LEU A 88 0.28 7.04 6.98
N VAL A 89 0.41 6.10 6.05
CA VAL A 89 -0.65 5.17 5.65
C VAL A 89 -0.24 3.77 6.06
N ASN A 90 -0.96 3.15 6.99
CA ASN A 90 -0.66 1.81 7.50
C ASN A 90 -1.84 0.89 7.23
N ILE A 91 -1.71 -0.03 6.27
CA ILE A 91 -2.71 -1.03 5.90
C ILE A 91 -2.24 -2.38 6.40
N VAL A 92 -3.05 -3.05 7.22
CA VAL A 92 -2.56 -4.12 8.10
C VAL A 92 -3.46 -5.35 8.05
N TYR A 93 -2.80 -6.51 7.95
CA TYR A 93 -3.41 -7.83 8.09
C TYR A 93 -2.80 -8.59 9.29
N GLU A 94 -1.56 -9.09 9.19
CA GLU A 94 -0.91 -9.87 10.26
C GLU A 94 -0.25 -9.00 11.34
N THR A 95 0.23 -7.83 10.96
CA THR A 95 1.03 -6.94 11.84
C THR A 95 0.18 -6.09 12.79
N GLY A 96 -1.09 -6.47 13.00
CA GLY A 96 -2.10 -5.73 13.78
C GLY A 96 -1.67 -5.39 15.20
N ARG A 97 -1.05 -6.33 15.92
CA ARG A 97 -0.66 -6.12 17.33
C ARG A 97 0.32 -4.94 17.51
N PHE A 98 1.25 -4.79 16.58
CA PHE A 98 2.27 -3.73 16.60
C PHE A 98 1.69 -2.41 16.11
N SER A 99 0.83 -2.48 15.11
CA SER A 99 0.07 -1.33 14.59
C SER A 99 -0.85 -0.74 15.63
N ASP A 100 -1.59 -1.58 16.36
CA ASP A 100 -2.42 -1.15 17.48
C ASP A 100 -1.58 -0.44 18.56
N TYR A 101 -0.38 -0.97 18.87
CA TYR A 101 0.54 -0.34 19.82
C TYR A 101 0.99 1.06 19.38
N LEU A 102 1.39 1.22 18.11
CA LEU A 102 1.80 2.51 17.55
C LEU A 102 0.63 3.50 17.52
N HIS A 103 -0.51 3.10 16.96
CA HIS A 103 -1.65 3.99 16.71
C HIS A 103 -2.39 4.39 17.99
N ARG A 104 -2.23 3.67 19.11
CA ARG A 104 -2.65 4.17 20.44
C ARG A 104 -1.86 5.39 20.90
N ARG A 105 -0.65 5.62 20.39
CA ARG A 105 0.27 6.70 20.78
C ARG A 105 0.34 7.86 19.78
N LEU A 106 -0.38 7.74 18.67
CA LEU A 106 -0.51 8.74 17.62
C LEU A 106 -1.93 9.34 17.64
N PRO A 107 -2.17 10.39 18.47
CA PRO A 107 -3.45 11.09 18.46
C PRO A 107 -3.71 11.67 17.08
N GLY A 108 -4.96 11.56 16.60
CA GLY A 108 -5.33 11.92 15.22
C GLY A 108 -5.20 10.80 14.20
N THR A 109 -4.88 9.56 14.61
CA THR A 109 -5.03 8.39 13.74
C THR A 109 -6.48 8.24 13.31
N ARG A 110 -6.74 8.30 12.01
CA ARG A 110 -8.00 7.87 11.39
C ARG A 110 -7.95 6.35 11.23
N ARG A 111 -8.89 5.64 11.87
CA ARG A 111 -9.02 4.19 11.76
C ARG A 111 -10.10 3.83 10.75
N VAL A 112 -9.85 2.79 9.97
CA VAL A 112 -10.76 2.20 8.99
C VAL A 112 -10.72 0.69 9.17
N ASP A 113 -11.89 0.08 9.28
CA ASP A 113 -12.05 -1.37 9.29
C ASP A 113 -12.49 -1.83 7.89
N GLY A 114 -11.82 -2.84 7.36
CA GLY A 114 -11.95 -3.28 5.98
C GLY A 114 -11.21 -2.37 4.98
N LEU A 115 -10.87 -2.94 3.83
CA LEU A 115 -10.29 -2.17 2.72
C LEU A 115 -11.44 -1.60 1.86
N PRO A 116 -11.61 -0.27 1.76
CA PRO A 116 -12.71 0.29 0.99
C PRO A 116 -12.52 0.08 -0.51
N ALA A 117 -13.61 -0.09 -1.25
CA ALA A 117 -13.56 -0.43 -2.68
C ALA A 117 -12.97 0.68 -3.58
N ASN A 118 -13.12 1.95 -3.19
CA ASN A 118 -12.94 3.10 -4.08
C ASN A 118 -11.83 4.07 -3.65
N HIS A 119 -11.85 4.51 -2.39
CA HIS A 119 -10.88 5.47 -1.87
C HIS A 119 -10.67 5.28 -0.37
N LEU A 120 -9.45 5.56 0.07
CA LEU A 120 -9.12 5.73 1.48
C LEU A 120 -9.45 7.17 1.90
N PRO A 121 -9.83 7.40 3.17
CA PRO A 121 -10.07 8.75 3.65
C PRO A 121 -8.77 9.57 3.63
N ASP A 122 -8.88 10.85 3.28
CA ASP A 122 -7.75 11.76 3.40
C ASP A 122 -7.43 12.02 4.88
N ALA A 123 -6.31 11.49 5.34
CA ALA A 123 -5.85 11.64 6.71
C ALA A 123 -4.32 11.64 6.77
N ARG A 124 -3.76 12.51 7.61
CA ARG A 124 -2.31 12.53 7.89
C ARG A 124 -1.81 11.20 8.45
N ILE A 125 -2.59 10.59 9.33
CA ILE A 125 -2.25 9.30 9.95
C ILE A 125 -3.45 8.38 9.72
N LEU A 126 -3.28 7.44 8.81
CA LEU A 126 -4.30 6.47 8.43
C LEU A 126 -3.89 5.07 8.89
N TYR A 127 -4.81 4.39 9.56
CA TYR A 127 -4.68 3.01 9.97
C TYR A 127 -5.86 2.20 9.45
N VAL A 128 -5.59 1.27 8.53
CA VAL A 128 -6.59 0.38 7.95
C VAL A 128 -6.33 -1.03 8.42
N ARG A 129 -7.32 -1.67 9.05
CA ARG A 129 -7.30 -3.11 9.32
C ARG A 129 -8.08 -3.81 8.24
N THR A 130 -7.48 -4.79 7.59
CA THR A 130 -8.11 -5.51 6.48
C THR A 130 -8.15 -7.01 6.74
N ASP A 131 -9.03 -7.68 6.02
CA ASP A 131 -9.13 -9.13 5.85
C ASP A 131 -8.40 -9.62 4.58
N VAL A 132 -7.91 -8.71 3.74
CA VAL A 132 -7.08 -9.02 2.57
C VAL A 132 -5.74 -9.55 3.06
N GLY A 133 -5.40 -10.76 2.64
CA GLY A 133 -4.22 -11.48 3.10
C GLY A 133 -2.89 -10.77 2.78
N HIS A 134 -1.85 -11.17 3.50
CA HIS A 134 -0.51 -10.56 3.48
C HIS A 134 0.04 -10.35 2.06
N TRP A 135 -0.04 -11.37 1.21
CA TRP A 135 0.44 -11.31 -0.18
C TRP A 135 -0.55 -10.62 -1.12
N GLN A 136 -1.84 -10.79 -0.88
CA GLN A 136 -2.93 -10.23 -1.68
C GLN A 136 -2.92 -8.70 -1.66
N LEU A 137 -2.38 -8.08 -0.59
CA LEU A 137 -2.17 -6.64 -0.51
C LEU A 137 -1.31 -6.09 -1.67
N VAL A 138 -0.36 -6.88 -2.19
CA VAL A 138 0.58 -6.44 -3.24
C VAL A 138 0.41 -7.16 -4.58
N THR A 139 -0.16 -8.38 -4.58
CA THR A 139 -0.29 -9.20 -5.79
C THR A 139 -1.59 -8.98 -6.56
N ASP A 140 -2.70 -8.71 -5.88
CA ASP A 140 -4.02 -8.56 -6.51
C ASP A 140 -4.33 -7.11 -6.95
N GLY A 141 -3.36 -6.20 -6.82
CA GLY A 141 -3.49 -4.80 -7.22
C GLY A 141 -4.52 -4.01 -6.40
N VAL A 142 -5.00 -4.50 -5.26
CA VAL A 142 -6.06 -3.78 -4.52
C VAL A 142 -5.50 -2.72 -3.57
N ALA A 143 -4.56 -3.08 -2.70
CA ALA A 143 -4.16 -2.17 -1.62
C ALA A 143 -3.12 -1.13 -2.04
N LEU A 144 -2.12 -1.50 -2.86
CA LEU A 144 -1.11 -0.54 -3.32
C LEU A 144 -1.73 0.63 -4.11
N PRO A 145 -2.60 0.43 -5.12
CA PRO A 145 -3.25 1.54 -5.81
C PRO A 145 -4.14 2.40 -4.90
N LEU A 146 -4.84 1.82 -3.93
CA LEU A 146 -5.61 2.58 -2.95
C LEU A 146 -4.70 3.45 -2.07
N ALA A 147 -3.58 2.89 -1.60
CA ALA A 147 -2.60 3.62 -0.81
C ALA A 147 -1.96 4.77 -1.60
N LEU A 148 -1.61 4.53 -2.87
CA LEU A 148 -1.07 5.58 -3.74
C LEU A 148 -2.07 6.69 -4.02
N ARG A 149 -3.36 6.36 -4.24
CA ARG A 149 -4.44 7.35 -4.41
C ARG A 149 -4.68 8.18 -3.15
N ALA A 150 -4.44 7.61 -1.97
CA ALA A 150 -4.52 8.33 -0.70
C ALA A 150 -3.41 9.37 -0.52
N ILE A 151 -2.42 9.39 -1.43
CA ILE A 151 -1.28 10.30 -1.41
C ILE A 151 -1.47 11.22 -2.60
N GLU A 152 -2.03 12.40 -2.34
CA GLU A 152 -2.20 13.41 -3.38
C GLU A 152 -0.83 13.85 -3.92
N VAL A 153 -0.45 13.33 -5.08
CA VAL A 153 0.76 13.73 -5.80
C VAL A 153 0.34 14.30 -7.16
N PRO A 154 0.76 15.53 -7.51
CA PRO A 154 0.52 16.07 -8.83
C PRO A 154 1.06 15.12 -9.92
N PRO A 155 0.31 14.87 -11.00
CA PRO A 155 0.80 14.05 -12.11
C PRO A 155 2.03 14.70 -12.76
N VAL A 156 2.98 13.88 -13.22
CA VAL A 156 4.11 14.35 -14.02
C VAL A 156 3.61 14.60 -15.44
N ALA A 157 3.51 15.87 -15.85
CA ALA A 157 2.90 16.26 -17.13
C ALA A 157 3.58 15.65 -18.37
N SER A 158 4.84 15.25 -18.26
CA SER A 158 5.63 14.61 -19.34
C SER A 158 5.63 13.08 -19.28
N ALA A 159 5.07 12.47 -18.24
CA ALA A 159 5.03 11.02 -18.14
C ALA A 159 3.92 10.47 -19.05
N ARG A 160 4.29 9.61 -20.00
CA ARG A 160 3.33 8.79 -20.73
C ARG A 160 2.63 7.85 -19.74
N LEU A 161 1.38 8.14 -19.42
CA LEU A 161 0.47 7.28 -18.63
C LEU A 161 -0.06 6.11 -19.47
N ASP A 162 0.77 5.57 -20.38
CA ASP A 162 0.36 4.56 -21.35
C ASP A 162 0.37 3.14 -20.76
N LEU A 163 0.78 3.01 -19.50
CA LEU A 163 0.65 1.78 -18.74
C LEU A 163 -0.50 1.95 -17.76
N PRO A 164 -1.59 1.15 -17.86
CA PRO A 164 -2.49 1.02 -16.73
C PRO A 164 -1.63 0.68 -15.51
N LEU A 165 -2.01 1.17 -14.33
CA LEU A 165 -1.40 0.81 -13.04
C LEU A 165 -1.57 -0.69 -12.69
N GLY A 166 -1.51 -1.59 -13.68
CA GLY A 166 -1.60 -3.04 -13.53
C GLY A 166 -2.95 -3.53 -13.04
N LEU A 167 -4.00 -2.71 -13.03
CA LEU A 167 -5.33 -3.20 -12.69
C LEU A 167 -5.90 -3.90 -13.92
N PRO A 168 -6.13 -5.23 -13.92
CA PRO A 168 -7.05 -5.80 -14.88
C PRO A 168 -8.40 -5.09 -14.74
N PRO A 169 -9.17 -4.93 -15.83
CA PRO A 169 -10.55 -4.48 -15.74
C PRO A 169 -11.26 -5.32 -14.68
N ARG A 170 -11.84 -4.69 -13.66
CA ARG A 170 -12.75 -5.42 -12.77
C ARG A 170 -13.92 -5.88 -13.62
N ASP A 171 -14.17 -7.18 -13.64
CA ASP A 171 -15.46 -7.68 -14.12
C ASP A 171 -16.55 -6.95 -13.32
N PRO A 172 -17.64 -6.53 -13.98
CA PRO A 172 -18.80 -6.03 -13.24
C PRO A 172 -19.23 -7.10 -12.23
N PRO A 173 -19.74 -6.71 -11.04
CA PRO A 173 -20.28 -7.67 -10.10
C PRO A 173 -21.28 -8.56 -10.84
N PRO A 174 -21.32 -9.87 -10.55
CA PRO A 174 -22.31 -10.75 -11.17
C PRO A 174 -23.67 -10.12 -10.99
N VAL A 175 -24.35 -9.88 -12.11
CA VAL A 175 -25.75 -9.48 -12.08
C VAL A 175 -26.46 -10.62 -11.38
N ASP A 176 -27.09 -10.31 -10.25
CA ASP A 176 -27.87 -11.26 -9.49
C ASP A 176 -29.05 -11.68 -10.39
N ASP A 177 -28.89 -12.79 -11.11
CA ASP A 177 -29.90 -13.37 -12.00
C ASP A 177 -31.05 -14.03 -11.21
N ALA A 178 -31.31 -13.54 -10.00
CA ALA A 178 -32.38 -13.95 -9.10
C ALA A 178 -33.77 -13.46 -9.55
N LEU A 179 -33.94 -13.11 -10.84
CA LEU A 179 -35.25 -12.91 -11.47
C LEU A 179 -35.47 -13.81 -12.70
N ALA A 180 -34.59 -14.79 -12.96
CA ALA A 180 -34.95 -15.88 -13.85
C ALA A 180 -36.02 -16.74 -13.15
N GLY A 181 -37.27 -16.58 -13.60
CA GLY A 181 -38.43 -17.35 -13.12
C GLY A 181 -38.19 -18.86 -13.18
N PRO A 182 -39.00 -19.64 -12.44
CA PRO A 182 -38.75 -21.07 -12.26
C PRO A 182 -38.67 -21.81 -13.60
N PRO A 183 -37.78 -22.80 -13.74
CA PRO A 183 -37.65 -23.56 -14.97
C PRO A 183 -38.96 -24.30 -15.28
N SER A 184 -39.40 -24.17 -16.52
CA SER A 184 -40.53 -24.88 -17.10
C SER A 184 -40.34 -26.40 -16.95
N ALA A 185 -41.33 -27.08 -16.37
CA ALA A 185 -41.37 -28.52 -16.28
C ALA A 185 -41.54 -29.13 -17.67
N ALA A 186 -40.50 -29.81 -18.18
CA ALA A 186 -40.61 -30.68 -19.34
C ALA A 186 -39.81 -31.98 -19.14
N GLN A 187 -40.59 -33.04 -18.88
CA GLN A 187 -40.45 -34.41 -19.36
C GLN A 187 -39.29 -35.27 -18.84
N ILE A 188 -39.65 -36.01 -17.79
CA ILE A 188 -39.14 -37.34 -17.44
C ILE A 188 -39.21 -38.23 -18.70
N THR A 189 -38.08 -38.82 -19.08
CA THR A 189 -38.04 -40.03 -19.91
C THR A 189 -37.27 -41.10 -19.13
N GLU A 190 -37.97 -42.17 -18.76
CA GLU A 190 -37.38 -43.38 -18.20
C GLU A 190 -36.68 -44.19 -19.31
N PRO A 191 -35.64 -44.99 -18.99
CA PRO A 191 -35.06 -45.93 -19.93
C PRO A 191 -35.89 -47.23 -19.96
N ALA A 192 -36.15 -47.71 -21.17
CA ALA A 192 -36.82 -48.99 -21.42
C ALA A 192 -35.93 -50.19 -21.05
N TYR A 193 -36.55 -51.18 -20.39
CA TYR A 193 -36.23 -52.61 -20.50
C TYR A 193 -37.48 -53.32 -21.03
#